data_AF-A0A4V3EU33-F1
#
_entry.id   AF-A0A4V3EU33-F1
#
_cell.length_a   1.000
_cell.length_b   1.000
_cell.length_c   1.000
_cell.angle_alpha   90.00
_cell.angle_beta   90.00
_cell.angle_gamma   90.00
#
_symmetry.space_group_name_H-M   'P 1'
#
loop_
_entity.id
_entity.type
_entity.pdbx_description
1 polymer ?
#
loop_
_entity_poly.entity_id
_entity_poly.type
_entity_poly.pdbx_seq_one_letter_code
_entity_poly.pdbx_strand_id
1 'polypeptide(L)'
;MCNNMCPYWCAGTNPMCHYYTSYRNQPYDIPEEEDEFENYTMESTEENDFKDIDYYMEEDLMRHPHHPKASFTTEEAIEIARELGIDFTKFDVEQFRMGLDVELEHGTRNPKTDVTGDDPILTGKIALAHLNEFSDYYTRLAKMEACISEEVLEHGK
;
A
#
# COMPACT_ATOMS: atom_id res chain seq x y z
N MET A 1 -12.11 -38.07 -5.24
CA MET A 1 -13.30 -37.21 -5.36
C MET A 1 -12.88 -35.83 -4.89
N CYS A 2 -12.89 -34.84 -5.76
CA CYS A 2 -12.74 -33.44 -5.35
C CYS A 2 -14.07 -33.04 -4.72
N ASN A 3 -14.20 -33.25 -3.41
CA ASN A 3 -15.39 -32.85 -2.67
C ASN A 3 -15.23 -31.37 -2.34
N ASN A 4 -15.95 -30.51 -3.06
CA ASN A 4 -16.46 -29.17 -2.72
C ASN A 4 -15.62 -28.16 -1.89
N MET A 5 -14.37 -28.40 -1.53
CA MET A 5 -13.49 -27.42 -0.92
C MET A 5 -12.56 -26.83 -1.99
N CYS A 6 -12.82 -25.57 -2.34
CA CYS A 6 -11.89 -24.64 -2.97
C CYS A 6 -11.24 -25.11 -4.30
N PRO A 7 -11.86 -24.83 -5.47
CA PRO A 7 -11.37 -25.31 -6.78
C PRO A 7 -9.99 -24.78 -7.20
N TYR A 8 -9.42 -23.81 -6.49
CA TYR A 8 -8.13 -23.18 -6.80
C TYR A 8 -6.90 -23.95 -6.29
N TRP A 9 -7.10 -24.97 -5.43
CA TRP A 9 -6.03 -25.85 -4.94
C TRP A 9 -5.90 -27.16 -5.74
N CYS A 10 -6.60 -27.27 -6.88
CA CYS A 10 -6.36 -28.34 -7.83
C CYS A 10 -5.07 -28.03 -8.61
N ALA A 11 -3.95 -28.60 -8.17
CA ALA A 11 -2.69 -28.56 -8.92
C ALA A 11 -2.91 -29.10 -10.35
N GLY A 12 -2.71 -28.27 -11.38
CA GLY A 12 -2.59 -28.78 -12.74
C GLY A 12 -2.92 -27.88 -13.93
N THR A 13 -3.49 -26.67 -13.78
CA THR A 13 -3.95 -25.93 -14.98
C THR A 13 -3.66 -24.43 -15.04
N ASN A 14 -2.71 -23.88 -14.25
CA ASN A 14 -2.42 -22.43 -14.33
C ASN A 14 -1.40 -22.10 -15.45
N PRO A 15 -1.78 -21.41 -16.55
CA PRO A 15 -0.89 -21.10 -17.67
C PRO A 15 -0.02 -19.83 -17.46
N MET A 16 -0.03 -19.22 -16.27
CA MET A 16 0.58 -17.90 -16.03
C MET A 16 2.12 -17.86 -15.93
N CYS A 17 2.82 -19.00 -16.00
CA CYS A 17 4.28 -19.01 -15.86
C CYS A 17 5.09 -18.52 -17.09
N HIS A 18 4.46 -18.21 -18.23
CA HIS A 18 5.19 -17.95 -19.48
C HIS A 18 5.48 -16.47 -19.82
N TYR A 19 4.94 -15.50 -19.09
CA TYR A 19 5.01 -14.09 -19.53
C TYR A 19 6.09 -13.21 -18.86
N TYR A 20 6.80 -13.71 -17.84
CA TYR A 20 7.62 -12.86 -16.95
C TYR A 20 9.12 -12.72 -17.29
N THR A 21 9.58 -13.23 -18.44
CA THR A 21 11.04 -13.34 -18.72
C THR A 21 11.63 -12.27 -19.65
N SER A 22 10.91 -11.25 -20.11
CA SER A 22 11.45 -10.30 -21.11
C SER A 22 11.89 -8.92 -20.61
N TYR A 23 11.58 -8.51 -19.38
CA TYR A 23 11.79 -7.11 -18.93
C TYR A 23 12.92 -6.90 -17.91
N ARG A 24 13.79 -7.88 -17.67
CA ARG A 24 14.82 -7.77 -16.60
C ARG A 24 16.22 -7.36 -17.04
N ASN A 25 16.45 -7.05 -18.32
CA ASN A 25 17.79 -6.77 -18.84
C ASN A 25 17.83 -5.51 -19.73
N GLN A 26 17.52 -4.34 -19.16
CA GLN A 26 18.03 -3.08 -19.71
C GLN A 26 18.86 -2.35 -18.65
N PRO A 27 20.16 -2.11 -18.88
CA PRO A 27 20.98 -1.33 -17.97
C PRO A 27 20.60 0.15 -18.06
N TYR A 28 20.35 0.78 -16.91
CA TYR A 28 20.18 2.22 -16.81
C TYR A 28 21.55 2.86 -16.51
N ASP A 29 22.03 3.72 -17.41
CA ASP A 29 23.22 4.55 -17.20
C ASP A 29 22.86 5.76 -16.33
N ILE A 30 23.51 5.90 -15.17
CA ILE A 30 23.43 7.08 -14.28
C ILE A 30 24.72 7.88 -14.47
N PRO A 31 24.68 9.17 -14.88
CA PRO A 31 25.87 10.02 -14.93
C PRO A 31 26.32 10.39 -13.51
N GLU A 32 27.61 10.22 -13.22
CA GLU A 32 28.27 10.77 -12.03
C GLU A 32 28.50 12.28 -12.24
N GLU A 33 27.69 13.13 -11.60
CA GLU A 33 28.07 14.53 -11.37
C GLU A 33 28.58 14.66 -9.92
N GLU A 34 29.87 14.97 -9.80
CA GLU A 34 30.51 15.36 -8.54
C GLU A 34 30.08 16.79 -8.19
N ASP A 35 29.09 16.94 -7.31
CA ASP A 35 28.81 18.24 -6.70
C ASP A 35 29.66 18.43 -5.44
N GLU A 36 30.49 19.46 -5.48
CA GLU A 36 31.45 19.88 -4.45
C GLU A 36 30.74 20.14 -3.11
N PHE A 37 31.07 19.32 -2.12
CA PHE A 37 30.65 19.53 -0.74
C PHE A 37 31.51 20.63 -0.09
N GLU A 38 31.00 21.87 -0.06
CA GLU A 38 31.64 22.97 0.67
C GLU A 38 31.57 22.72 2.19
N ASN A 39 32.75 22.61 2.80
CA ASN A 39 32.93 22.42 4.23
C ASN A 39 32.72 23.76 4.97
N TYR A 40 31.54 23.96 5.56
CA TYR A 40 31.26 25.10 6.42
C TYR A 40 31.71 24.83 7.87
N THR A 41 32.66 25.63 8.36
CA THR A 41 33.20 25.57 9.72
C THR A 41 32.25 26.22 10.73
N MET A 42 31.87 25.48 11.78
CA MET A 42 31.10 25.98 12.92
C MET A 42 32.02 26.79 13.86
N GLU A 43 31.87 28.11 13.86
CA GLU A 43 32.41 28.98 14.93
C GLU A 43 31.45 28.95 16.13
N SER A 44 32.00 28.61 17.29
CA SER A 44 31.35 28.66 18.59
C SER A 44 31.18 30.10 19.04
N THR A 45 29.94 30.56 19.18
CA THR A 45 29.61 31.67 20.07
C THR A 45 28.56 31.19 21.07
N GLU A 46 28.92 31.37 22.33
CA GLU A 46 28.17 31.00 23.52
C GLU A 46 26.83 31.75 23.65
N GLU A 47 25.94 31.12 24.44
CA GLU A 47 24.73 31.65 25.07
C GLU A 47 23.63 32.18 24.13
N ASN A 48 22.65 31.33 23.83
CA ASN A 48 21.24 31.76 23.74
C ASN A 48 20.30 30.63 24.14
N ASP A 49 19.66 30.85 25.28
CA ASP A 49 18.46 30.26 25.87
C ASP A 49 17.99 28.87 25.38
N PHE A 50 18.45 27.84 26.11
CA PHE A 50 17.97 26.47 26.01
C PHE A 50 16.60 26.30 26.72
N LYS A 51 15.58 27.06 26.30
CA LYS A 51 14.21 26.97 26.85
C LYS A 51 13.05 27.01 25.87
N ASP A 52 13.28 27.14 24.56
CA ASP A 52 12.19 27.28 23.58
C ASP A 52 12.07 26.13 22.55
N ILE A 53 12.73 24.98 22.76
CA ILE A 53 12.59 23.79 21.89
C ILE A 53 11.48 22.83 22.40
N ASP A 54 10.77 23.15 23.48
CA ASP A 54 9.50 22.47 23.79
C ASP A 54 8.28 23.17 23.16
N TYR A 55 8.45 24.38 22.62
CA TYR A 55 7.36 25.23 22.14
C TYR A 55 6.95 24.97 20.66
N TYR A 56 7.83 24.38 19.84
CA TYR A 56 7.55 24.13 18.41
C TYR A 56 7.09 22.69 18.10
N MET A 57 6.66 21.94 19.10
CA MET A 57 6.08 20.59 18.91
C MET A 57 4.59 20.51 19.31
N GLU A 58 3.96 21.61 19.73
CA GLU A 58 2.56 21.61 20.21
C GLU A 58 1.53 22.23 19.25
N GLU A 59 1.91 22.95 18.19
CA GLU A 59 0.92 23.53 17.25
C GLU A 59 0.50 22.55 16.12
N ASP A 60 1.41 21.71 15.60
CA ASP A 60 1.09 20.79 14.50
C ASP A 60 0.45 19.46 14.96
N LEU A 61 0.68 19.03 16.20
CA LEU A 61 0.13 17.77 16.74
C LEU A 61 -1.27 17.93 17.39
N MET A 62 -1.79 19.15 17.50
CA MET A 62 -3.07 19.46 18.14
C MET A 62 -4.19 19.83 17.16
N ARG A 63 -3.96 19.80 15.84
CA ARG A 63 -5.04 20.13 14.88
C ARG A 63 -5.94 18.95 14.53
N HIS A 64 -5.46 17.72 14.55
CA HIS A 64 -6.29 16.54 14.30
C HIS A 64 -5.79 15.33 15.09
N PRO A 65 -6.63 14.66 15.90
CA PRO A 65 -6.26 13.34 16.40
C PRO A 65 -6.13 12.42 15.18
N HIS A 66 -4.92 11.94 14.88
CA HIS A 66 -4.68 10.85 13.95
C HIS A 66 -5.24 9.56 14.56
N HIS A 67 -6.56 9.41 14.51
CA HIS A 67 -7.17 8.12 14.69
C HIS A 67 -6.77 7.28 13.48
N PRO A 68 -6.16 6.09 13.68
CA PRO A 68 -5.81 5.21 12.58
C PRO A 68 -7.09 4.93 11.79
N LYS A 69 -7.05 5.23 10.49
CA LYS A 69 -8.20 5.03 9.62
C LYS A 69 -8.44 3.52 9.50
N ALA A 70 -9.69 3.12 9.64
CA ALA A 70 -10.05 1.70 9.62
C ALA A 70 -10.60 1.24 8.26
N SER A 71 -11.20 2.15 7.48
CA SER A 71 -11.79 1.85 6.16
C SER A 71 -12.06 3.14 5.39
N PHE A 72 -12.27 3.01 4.08
CA PHE A 72 -12.67 4.07 3.17
C PHE A 72 -14.15 3.95 2.79
N THR A 73 -14.84 5.10 2.72
CA THR A 73 -16.18 5.15 2.14
C THR A 73 -16.11 5.13 0.61
N THR A 74 -17.23 4.82 -0.05
CA THR A 74 -17.31 4.86 -1.52
C THR A 74 -17.03 6.27 -2.05
N GLU A 75 -17.47 7.32 -1.36
CA GLU A 75 -17.21 8.71 -1.74
C GLU A 75 -15.71 9.05 -1.67
N GLU A 76 -15.02 8.64 -0.61
CA GLU A 76 -13.58 8.82 -0.47
C GLU A 76 -12.82 8.05 -1.55
N ALA A 77 -13.25 6.82 -1.88
CA ALA A 77 -12.68 6.05 -2.96
C ALA A 77 -12.85 6.75 -4.32
N ILE A 78 -14.00 7.37 -4.57
CA ILE A 78 -14.25 8.18 -5.77
C ILE A 78 -13.35 9.42 -5.80
N GLU A 79 -13.15 10.09 -4.67
CA GLU A 79 -12.25 11.23 -4.54
C GLU A 79 -10.80 10.88 -4.88
N ILE A 80 -10.29 9.80 -4.29
CA ILE A 80 -8.95 9.29 -4.54
C ILE A 80 -8.82 8.83 -6.00
N ALA A 81 -9.82 8.12 -6.53
CA ALA A 81 -9.82 7.69 -7.92
C ALA A 81 -9.79 8.86 -8.90
N ARG A 82 -10.49 9.96 -8.59
CA ARG A 82 -10.46 11.18 -9.39
C ARG A 82 -9.08 11.81 -9.40
N GLU A 83 -8.42 11.87 -8.25
CA GLU A 83 -7.06 12.42 -8.13
C GLU A 83 -6.04 11.57 -8.88
N LEU A 84 -6.20 10.25 -8.85
CA LEU A 84 -5.37 9.29 -9.58
C LEU A 84 -5.71 9.19 -11.08
N GLY A 85 -6.77 9.86 -11.55
CA GLY A 85 -7.20 9.80 -12.94
C GLY A 85 -7.70 8.42 -13.38
N ILE A 86 -8.29 7.66 -12.45
CA ILE A 86 -8.80 6.31 -12.70
C ILE A 86 -10.11 6.35 -13.49
N ASP A 87 -10.19 5.53 -14.53
CA ASP A 87 -11.46 5.20 -15.18
C ASP A 87 -12.01 3.86 -14.61
N PHE A 88 -13.33 3.82 -14.38
CA PHE A 88 -14.02 2.61 -13.92
C PHE A 88 -14.60 1.80 -15.09
N THR A 89 -13.93 1.81 -16.25
CA THR A 89 -14.41 1.04 -17.42
C THR A 89 -14.02 -0.44 -17.33
N LYS A 90 -12.90 -0.74 -16.68
CA LYS A 90 -12.34 -2.10 -16.56
C LYS A 90 -12.73 -2.81 -15.27
N PHE A 91 -12.95 -2.07 -14.20
CA PHE A 91 -13.32 -2.58 -12.88
C PHE A 91 -14.30 -1.62 -12.22
N ASP A 92 -15.04 -2.12 -11.23
CA ASP A 92 -16.03 -1.33 -10.50
C ASP A 92 -15.40 -0.54 -9.34
N VAL A 93 -16.12 0.50 -8.88
CA VAL A 93 -15.68 1.34 -7.76
C VAL A 93 -15.55 0.57 -6.45
N GLU A 94 -16.31 -0.52 -6.28
CA GLU A 94 -16.26 -1.33 -5.07
C GLU A 94 -14.99 -2.18 -5.01
N GLN A 95 -14.47 -2.69 -6.13
CA GLN A 95 -13.15 -3.34 -6.18
C GLN A 95 -12.05 -2.37 -5.73
N PHE A 96 -12.14 -1.10 -6.17
CA PHE A 96 -11.17 -0.08 -5.78
C PHE A 96 -11.29 0.27 -4.29
N ARG A 97 -12.52 0.46 -3.78
CA ARG A 97 -12.76 0.71 -2.36
C ARG A 97 -12.31 -0.47 -1.49
N MET A 98 -12.61 -1.70 -1.88
CA MET A 98 -12.12 -2.91 -1.21
C MET A 98 -10.59 -2.96 -1.20
N GLY A 99 -9.96 -2.58 -2.31
CA GLY A 99 -8.50 -2.50 -2.37
C GLY A 99 -7.91 -1.49 -1.42
N LEU A 100 -8.49 -0.29 -1.35
CA LEU A 100 -8.07 0.73 -0.40
C LEU A 100 -8.12 0.23 1.06
N ASP A 101 -9.17 -0.52 1.43
CA ASP A 101 -9.29 -1.08 2.78
C ASP A 101 -8.22 -2.14 3.07
N VAL A 102 -7.98 -3.06 2.11
CA VAL A 102 -6.99 -4.15 2.27
C VAL A 102 -5.58 -3.59 2.39
N GLU A 103 -5.19 -2.67 1.50
CA GLU A 103 -3.83 -2.10 1.52
C GLU A 103 -3.59 -1.23 2.77
N LEU A 104 -4.61 -0.51 3.25
CA LEU A 104 -4.54 0.25 4.51
C LEU A 104 -4.36 -0.67 5.72
N GLU A 105 -5.08 -1.79 5.76
CA GLU A 105 -4.97 -2.77 6.83
C GLU A 105 -3.56 -3.41 6.86
N HIS A 106 -2.96 -3.65 5.69
CA HIS A 106 -1.60 -4.18 5.59
C HIS A 106 -0.54 -3.18 6.05
N GLY A 107 -0.70 -1.88 5.75
CA GLY A 107 0.19 -0.83 6.23
C GLY A 107 0.15 -0.67 7.74
N THR A 108 -1.06 -0.51 8.30
CA THR A 108 -1.27 -0.23 9.73
C THR A 108 -0.88 -1.39 10.66
N ARG A 109 -0.92 -2.64 10.18
CA ARG A 109 -0.68 -3.83 11.03
C ARG A 109 0.77 -4.04 11.43
N ASN A 110 1.73 -3.70 10.56
CA ASN A 110 3.14 -3.97 10.81
C ASN A 110 4.03 -2.86 10.25
N PRO A 111 4.63 -2.03 11.13
CA PRO A 111 5.50 -0.92 10.71
C PRO A 111 6.67 -1.32 9.82
N LYS A 112 7.12 -2.58 9.87
CA LYS A 112 8.22 -3.07 9.02
C LYS A 112 7.80 -3.26 7.56
N THR A 113 6.52 -3.47 7.32
CA THR A 113 5.93 -3.66 5.98
C THR A 113 4.97 -2.53 5.62
N ASP A 114 4.90 -1.48 6.44
CA ASP A 114 4.15 -0.28 6.13
C ASP A 114 4.86 0.51 5.04
N VAL A 115 4.24 0.55 3.88
CA VAL A 115 4.74 1.28 2.71
C VAL A 115 3.88 2.49 2.39
N THR A 116 2.73 2.66 3.03
CA THR A 116 1.79 3.74 2.73
C THR A 116 1.78 4.82 3.80
N GLY A 117 2.07 4.49 5.06
CA GLY A 117 2.03 5.45 6.17
C GLY A 117 0.67 6.14 6.29
N ASP A 118 -0.41 5.39 6.03
CA ASP A 118 -1.80 5.86 5.95
C ASP A 118 -2.07 6.91 4.84
N ASP A 119 -1.15 7.13 3.89
CA ASP A 119 -1.36 8.01 2.74
C ASP A 119 -2.41 7.41 1.77
N PRO A 120 -3.58 8.06 1.59
CA PRO A 120 -4.66 7.54 0.75
C PRO A 120 -4.30 7.42 -0.73
N ILE A 121 -3.44 8.30 -1.24
CA ILE A 121 -3.03 8.34 -2.65
C ILE A 121 -2.02 7.23 -2.91
N LEU A 122 -1.08 7.01 -1.99
CA LEU A 122 -0.13 5.91 -2.10
C LEU A 122 -0.84 4.55 -1.98
N THR A 123 -1.77 4.43 -1.03
CA THR A 123 -2.65 3.27 -0.86
C THR A 123 -3.43 2.99 -2.15
N GLY A 124 -4.04 4.02 -2.75
CA GLY A 124 -4.78 3.91 -4.01
C GLY A 124 -3.92 3.48 -5.20
N LYS A 125 -2.65 3.87 -5.28
CA LYS A 125 -1.74 3.44 -6.35
C LYS A 125 -1.45 1.93 -6.28
N ILE A 126 -1.28 1.38 -5.08
CA ILE A 126 -1.07 -0.06 -4.88
C ILE A 126 -2.34 -0.81 -5.30
N ALA A 127 -3.50 -0.36 -4.85
CA ALA A 127 -4.78 -0.97 -5.23
C ALA A 127 -5.03 -0.93 -6.74
N LEU A 128 -4.70 0.20 -7.39
CA LEU A 128 -4.80 0.33 -8.84
C LEU A 128 -3.84 -0.61 -9.58
N ALA A 129 -2.63 -0.83 -9.07
CA ALA A 129 -1.67 -1.75 -9.69
C ALA A 129 -2.27 -3.17 -9.79
N HIS A 130 -2.85 -3.67 -8.69
CA HIS A 130 -3.49 -4.98 -8.67
C HIS A 130 -4.73 -5.07 -9.57
N LEU A 131 -5.56 -4.02 -9.62
CA LEU A 131 -6.73 -3.98 -10.50
C LEU A 131 -6.38 -3.90 -11.99
N ASN A 132 -5.20 -3.37 -12.32
CA ASN A 132 -4.67 -3.42 -13.67
C ASN A 132 -4.17 -4.82 -14.08
N GLU A 133 -3.77 -5.66 -13.11
CA GLU A 133 -3.44 -7.06 -13.36
C GLU A 133 -4.71 -7.91 -13.54
N PHE A 134 -5.68 -7.75 -12.64
CA PHE A 134 -6.99 -8.41 -12.73
C PHE A 134 -8.10 -7.48 -12.23
N SER A 135 -9.12 -7.25 -13.06
CA SER A 135 -10.24 -6.37 -12.72
C SER A 135 -11.05 -6.81 -11.49
N ASP A 136 -10.99 -8.10 -11.12
CA ASP A 136 -11.68 -8.70 -9.97
C ASP A 136 -10.71 -9.16 -8.87
N TYR A 137 -9.49 -8.59 -8.83
CA TYR A 137 -8.41 -9.00 -7.92
C TYR A 137 -8.86 -9.15 -6.47
N TYR A 138 -9.48 -8.10 -5.89
CA TYR A 138 -9.86 -8.10 -4.47
C TYR A 138 -11.00 -9.07 -4.16
N THR A 139 -11.86 -9.36 -5.12
CA THR A 139 -12.84 -10.46 -4.97
C THR A 139 -12.17 -11.82 -4.94
N ARG A 140 -11.11 -12.04 -5.73
CA ARG A 140 -10.35 -13.30 -5.68
C ARG A 140 -9.58 -13.43 -4.37
N LEU A 141 -8.96 -12.35 -3.92
CA LEU A 141 -8.25 -12.30 -2.64
C LEU A 141 -9.19 -12.66 -1.49
N ALA A 142 -10.33 -11.98 -1.38
CA ALA A 142 -11.32 -12.26 -0.34
C ALA A 142 -11.80 -13.73 -0.34
N LYS A 143 -11.96 -14.34 -1.52
CA LYS A 143 -12.29 -15.77 -1.62
C LYS A 143 -11.18 -16.68 -1.13
N MET A 144 -9.92 -16.35 -1.44
CA MET A 144 -8.76 -17.12 -0.97
C MET A 144 -8.60 -17.02 0.54
N GLU A 145 -8.75 -15.82 1.11
CA GLU A 145 -8.67 -15.59 2.56
C GLU A 145 -9.80 -16.28 3.31
N ALA A 146 -11.04 -16.21 2.81
CA ALA A 146 -12.18 -16.93 3.36
C ALA A 146 -11.93 -18.45 3.39
N CYS A 147 -11.43 -19.02 2.28
CA CYS A 147 -11.08 -20.43 2.17
C CYS A 147 -10.02 -20.86 3.20
N ILE A 148 -9.00 -20.03 3.43
CA ILE A 148 -7.97 -20.30 4.47
C ILE A 148 -8.60 -20.21 5.88
N SER A 149 -9.44 -19.22 6.14
CA SER A 149 -10.08 -19.07 7.45
C SER A 149 -11.00 -20.24 7.82
N GLU A 150 -11.72 -20.81 6.85
CA GLU A 150 -12.56 -21.99 7.06
C GLU A 150 -11.70 -23.23 7.37
N GLU A 151 -10.55 -23.40 6.70
CA GLU A 151 -9.63 -24.50 6.95
C GLU A 151 -9.00 -24.43 8.36
N VAL A 152 -8.63 -23.22 8.81
CA VAL A 152 -8.08 -22.98 10.16
C VAL A 152 -9.12 -23.31 11.25
N LEU A 153 -10.40 -23.05 10.99
CA LEU A 153 -11.49 -23.40 11.91
C LEU A 153 -11.78 -24.92 11.93
N GLU A 154 -11.60 -25.62 10.80
CA GLU A 154 -11.81 -27.06 10.72
C GLU A 154 -10.66 -27.88 11.33
N HIS A 155 -9.41 -27.39 11.22
CA HIS A 155 -8.22 -28.10 11.69
C HIS A 155 -7.70 -27.59 13.05
N GLY A 156 -8.41 -26.66 13.68
CA GLY A 156 -8.18 -26.21 15.06
C GLY A 156 -8.71 -27.16 16.15
N LYS A 157 -8.60 -28.49 15.95
CA LYS A 157 -8.83 -29.52 16.98
C LYS A 157 -7.63 -30.44 17.12
#